data_AF-A2EY63-F1
#
_entry.id   AF-A2EY63-F1
#
_cell.length_a   1.000
_cell.length_b   1.000
_cell.length_c   1.000
_cell.angle_alpha   90.00
_cell.angle_beta   90.00
_cell.angle_gamma   90.00
#
_symmetry.space_group_name_H-M   'P 1'
#
loop_
_entity.id
_entity.type
_entity.pdbx_description
1 polymer ?
#
loop_
_entity_poly.entity_id
_entity_poly.type
_entity_poly.pdbx_seq_one_letter_code
_entity_poly.pdbx_strand_id
1 'polypeptide(L)'
;MDSIFCVHSGLSPSLIKLRTLEELSRPLPNYINLPLVSDLVWSDPTDDNIEFAANQRGSGVLFGNSSVTRFLESNSLQLIVRGHQCNQNGVHSFAKTQVVTVFSCSDYSGIEKNKCGPLQVKTLNEINIYSLTKSGSGFLQDSVRMMLTPGHIGLEPYRMKKSSSQTRAMTFLTTTT
;
A
#
# COMPACT_ATOMS: atom_id res chain seq x y z
N MET A 1 -19.05 -1.60 5.85
CA MET A 1 -18.29 -0.34 5.73
C MET A 1 -17.01 -0.67 5.01
N ASP A 2 -16.59 0.19 4.10
CA ASP A 2 -15.35 0.01 3.33
C ASP A 2 -14.15 0.30 4.23
N SER A 3 -13.23 -0.66 4.36
CA SER A 3 -12.07 -0.57 5.26
C SER A 3 -10.76 -0.20 4.54
N ILE A 4 -10.77 -0.14 3.21
CA ILE A 4 -9.56 -0.01 2.38
C ILE A 4 -9.69 1.22 1.48
N PHE A 5 -8.71 2.12 1.57
CA PHE A 5 -8.56 3.23 0.63
C PHE A 5 -7.54 2.88 -0.46
N CYS A 6 -7.99 2.83 -1.71
CA CYS A 6 -7.15 2.57 -2.87
C CYS A 6 -6.83 3.88 -3.59
N VAL A 7 -5.54 4.14 -3.83
CA VAL A 7 -5.05 5.35 -4.51
C VAL A 7 -3.88 4.98 -5.43
N HIS A 8 -3.64 5.72 -6.52
CA HIS A 8 -2.47 5.44 -7.34
C HIS A 8 -1.18 5.67 -6.55
N SER A 9 -1.07 6.83 -5.92
CA SER A 9 0.11 7.20 -5.16
C SER A 9 -0.13 7.30 -3.68
N GLY A 10 -0.44 8.46 -3.14
CA GLY A 10 -0.30 8.65 -1.71
C GLY A 10 -1.31 9.59 -1.12
N LEU A 11 -0.96 10.07 0.08
CA LEU A 11 -1.73 11.07 0.78
C LEU A 11 -1.35 12.49 0.33
N SER A 12 -2.25 13.42 0.64
CA SER A 12 -2.06 14.86 0.48
C SER A 12 -2.23 15.52 1.85
N PRO A 13 -1.50 16.61 2.16
CA PRO A 13 -1.79 17.42 3.35
C PRO A 13 -3.20 18.02 3.31
N SER A 14 -3.78 18.14 2.11
CA SER A 14 -5.14 18.65 1.89
C SER A 14 -6.23 17.59 2.03
N LEU A 15 -5.85 16.30 2.13
CA LEU A 15 -6.81 15.19 2.24
C LEU A 15 -7.00 14.77 3.70
N ILE A 16 -7.94 15.43 4.40
CA ILE A 16 -8.30 15.05 5.77
C ILE A 16 -9.46 14.06 5.78
N LYS A 17 -10.48 14.30 4.95
CA LYS A 17 -11.70 13.48 4.85
C LYS A 17 -11.91 13.01 3.41
N LEU A 18 -12.36 11.77 3.23
CA LEU A 18 -12.66 11.22 1.90
C LEU A 18 -13.71 12.02 1.13
N ARG A 19 -14.66 12.66 1.84
CA ARG A 19 -15.69 13.51 1.24
C ARG A 19 -15.11 14.60 0.32
N THR A 20 -13.93 15.11 0.63
CA THR A 20 -13.24 16.11 -0.22
C THR A 20 -13.01 15.58 -1.64
N LEU A 21 -12.84 14.26 -1.82
CA LEU A 21 -12.69 13.65 -3.14
C LEU A 21 -14.01 13.53 -3.91
N GLU A 22 -15.14 13.38 -3.20
CA GLU A 22 -16.47 13.30 -3.80
C GLU A 22 -16.91 14.65 -4.40
N GLU A 23 -16.38 15.74 -3.86
CA GLU A 23 -16.65 17.11 -4.29
C GLU A 23 -15.83 17.52 -5.54
N LEU A 24 -14.89 16.68 -6.00
CA LEU A 24 -14.07 16.97 -7.18
C LEU A 24 -14.92 16.93 -8.46
N SER A 25 -15.09 18.11 -9.05
CA SER A 25 -15.74 18.26 -10.35
C SER A 25 -14.85 17.72 -11.46
N ARG A 26 -15.42 16.88 -12.32
CA ARG A 26 -14.74 16.28 -13.48
C ARG A 26 -15.30 16.88 -14.77
N PRO A 27 -14.49 17.06 -15.83
CA PRO A 27 -13.10 16.62 -15.99
C PRO A 27 -12.06 17.53 -15.28
N LEU A 28 -10.84 17.00 -15.09
CA LEU A 28 -9.71 17.72 -14.47
C LEU A 28 -8.59 17.93 -15.51
N PRO A 29 -8.72 18.91 -16.43
CA PRO A 29 -7.81 19.06 -17.56
C PRO A 29 -6.36 19.39 -17.18
N ASN A 30 -6.13 20.00 -16.00
CA ASN A 30 -4.79 20.38 -15.50
C ASN A 30 -4.57 19.92 -14.06
N TYR A 31 -4.68 18.60 -13.82
CA TYR A 31 -4.60 18.04 -12.46
C TYR A 31 -3.27 18.35 -11.74
N ILE A 32 -2.17 18.58 -12.47
CA ILE A 32 -0.85 18.92 -11.92
C ILE A 32 -0.90 20.21 -11.09
N ASN A 33 -1.75 21.17 -11.49
CA ASN A 33 -1.92 22.45 -10.81
C ASN A 33 -2.92 22.38 -9.64
N LEU A 34 -3.51 21.21 -9.39
CA LEU A 34 -4.42 20.98 -8.28
C LEU A 34 -3.66 20.20 -7.21
N PRO A 35 -3.19 20.83 -6.11
CA PRO A 35 -2.29 20.20 -5.15
C PRO A 35 -2.80 18.84 -4.65
N LEU A 36 -4.07 18.78 -4.24
CA LEU A 36 -4.71 17.53 -3.80
C LEU A 36 -4.61 16.43 -4.86
N VAL A 37 -4.97 16.71 -6.11
CA VAL A 37 -5.00 15.68 -7.17
C VAL A 37 -3.59 15.28 -7.60
N SER A 38 -2.68 16.25 -7.67
CA SER A 38 -1.26 16.02 -7.95
C SER A 38 -0.63 15.11 -6.88
N ASP A 39 -0.88 15.38 -5.60
CA ASP A 39 -0.39 14.56 -4.49
C ASP A 39 -0.94 13.12 -4.54
N LEU A 40 -2.24 12.93 -4.82
CA LEU A 40 -2.85 11.60 -4.94
C LEU A 40 -2.19 10.73 -6.02
N VAL A 41 -1.51 11.32 -7.00
CA VAL A 41 -0.85 10.60 -8.09
C VAL A 41 0.69 10.70 -8.07
N TRP A 42 1.29 11.51 -7.20
CA TRP A 42 2.75 11.68 -7.13
C TRP A 42 3.38 11.54 -5.73
N SER A 43 2.58 11.48 -4.66
CA SER A 43 3.12 11.38 -3.30
C SER A 43 3.72 10.01 -2.97
N ASP A 44 4.73 9.98 -2.10
CA ASP A 44 5.42 8.75 -1.69
C ASP A 44 5.52 8.60 -0.17
N PRO A 45 5.43 7.38 0.38
CA PRO A 45 5.71 7.16 1.80
C PRO A 45 7.20 7.37 2.09
N THR A 46 7.53 7.81 3.30
CA THR A 46 8.91 7.89 3.80
C THR A 46 9.01 7.39 5.24
N ASP A 47 10.14 6.78 5.58
CA ASP A 47 10.48 6.38 6.96
C ASP A 47 10.95 7.57 7.82
N ASP A 48 11.16 8.74 7.21
CA ASP A 48 11.48 9.95 7.94
C ASP A 48 10.39 10.29 8.96
N ASN A 49 10.80 10.79 10.13
CA ASN A 49 9.87 11.20 11.18
C ASN A 49 9.23 12.56 10.87
N ILE A 50 8.42 12.61 9.81
CA ILE A 50 7.69 13.78 9.33
C ILE A 50 6.22 13.43 9.11
N GLU A 51 5.35 14.45 9.03
CA GLU A 51 3.99 14.23 8.51
C GLU A 51 3.97 14.32 6.99
N PHE A 52 4.48 15.43 6.47
CA PHE A 52 4.61 15.71 5.05
C PHE A 52 5.87 16.53 4.75
N ALA A 53 6.48 16.31 3.60
CA ALA A 53 7.56 17.15 3.05
C ALA A 53 7.48 17.20 1.51
N ALA A 54 8.20 18.12 0.88
CA ALA A 54 8.28 18.17 -0.57
C ALA A 54 8.90 16.87 -1.13
N ASN A 55 8.29 16.30 -2.17
CA ASN A 55 8.86 15.11 -2.82
C ASN A 55 10.04 15.49 -3.71
N GLN A 56 11.16 14.79 -3.52
CA GLN A 56 12.38 14.97 -4.31
C GLN A 56 12.21 14.56 -5.78
N ARG A 57 11.12 13.86 -6.12
CA ARG A 57 10.72 13.56 -7.51
C ARG A 57 10.19 14.80 -8.27
N GLY A 58 9.98 15.92 -7.59
CA GLY A 58 9.54 17.19 -8.19
C GLY A 58 8.01 17.39 -8.26
N SER A 59 7.21 16.41 -7.85
CA SER A 59 5.75 16.52 -7.74
C SER A 59 5.24 15.64 -6.60
N GLY A 60 4.12 16.04 -6.00
CA GLY A 60 3.58 15.41 -4.81
C GLY A 60 4.39 15.71 -3.55
N VAL A 61 4.08 14.97 -2.48
CA VAL A 61 4.74 15.08 -1.17
C VAL A 61 5.27 13.74 -0.69
N LEU A 62 6.28 13.77 0.17
CA LEU A 62 6.58 12.64 1.04
C LEU A 62 5.58 12.63 2.19
N PHE A 63 5.11 11.46 2.63
CA PHE A 63 4.23 11.33 3.79
C PHE A 63 4.72 10.24 4.76
N GLY A 64 4.78 10.56 6.05
CA GLY A 64 5.29 9.63 7.07
C GLY A 64 4.22 8.80 7.77
N ASN A 65 4.65 8.01 8.75
CA ASN A 65 3.78 7.09 9.50
C ASN A 65 2.64 7.82 10.27
N SER A 66 2.91 9.00 10.80
CA SER A 66 1.94 9.79 11.57
C SER A 66 0.77 10.28 10.71
N SER A 67 1.03 10.72 9.46
CA SER A 67 -0.02 11.15 8.54
C SER A 67 -0.86 9.98 8.04
N VAL A 68 -0.27 8.80 7.82
CA VAL A 68 -0.99 7.56 7.52
C VAL A 68 -1.97 7.20 8.63
N THR A 69 -1.48 7.10 9.87
CA THR A 69 -2.30 6.68 11.01
C THR A 69 -3.47 7.65 11.22
N ARG A 70 -3.19 8.96 11.21
CA ARG A 70 -4.22 9.99 11.35
C ARG A 70 -5.28 9.92 10.26
N PHE A 71 -4.86 9.74 9.00
CA PHE A 71 -5.80 9.66 7.88
C PHE A 71 -6.73 8.46 8.00
N LEU A 72 -6.20 7.29 8.35
CA LEU A 72 -6.98 6.06 8.53
C LEU A 72 -7.97 6.19 9.68
N GLU A 73 -7.53 6.67 10.85
CA GLU A 73 -8.39 6.93 12.01
C GLU A 73 -9.51 7.92 11.66
N SER A 74 -9.16 9.04 11.03
CA SER A 74 -10.11 10.10 10.68
C SER A 74 -11.20 9.64 9.72
N ASN A 75 -10.93 8.63 8.90
CA ASN A 75 -11.87 8.12 7.90
C ASN A 75 -12.47 6.77 8.27
N SER A 76 -12.20 6.25 9.49
CA SER A 76 -12.64 4.93 9.93
C SER A 76 -12.21 3.81 8.98
N LEU A 77 -11.01 3.94 8.42
CA LEU A 77 -10.36 2.99 7.53
C LEU A 77 -9.29 2.19 8.27
N GLN A 78 -8.85 1.11 7.66
CA GLN A 78 -7.83 0.22 8.23
C GLN A 78 -6.59 0.09 7.35
N LEU A 79 -6.70 0.33 6.04
CA LEU A 79 -5.61 0.07 5.09
C LEU A 79 -5.60 1.07 3.94
N ILE A 80 -4.40 1.50 3.54
CA ILE A 80 -4.16 2.14 2.25
C ILE A 80 -3.51 1.12 1.31
N VAL A 81 -4.07 0.94 0.11
CA VAL A 81 -3.42 0.19 -0.98
C VAL A 81 -3.04 1.18 -2.07
N ARG A 82 -1.74 1.18 -2.43
CA ARG A 82 -1.20 2.09 -3.44
C ARG A 82 -0.36 1.39 -4.51
N GLY A 83 -0.01 2.11 -5.57
CA GLY A 83 0.96 1.68 -6.59
C GLY A 83 2.20 2.57 -6.66
N HIS A 84 2.55 3.00 -7.89
CA HIS A 84 3.56 4.02 -8.23
C HIS A 84 5.03 3.68 -7.98
N GLN A 85 5.40 3.12 -6.82
CA GLN A 85 6.80 2.77 -6.54
C GLN A 85 7.11 1.31 -6.93
N CYS A 86 8.08 1.15 -7.83
CA CYS A 86 8.68 -0.16 -8.10
C CYS A 86 9.44 -0.65 -6.86
N ASN A 87 9.24 -1.92 -6.50
CA ASN A 87 9.95 -2.56 -5.39
C ASN A 87 10.30 -4.01 -5.78
N GLN A 88 11.39 -4.54 -5.23
CA GLN A 88 11.96 -5.82 -5.66
C GLN A 88 10.98 -7.00 -5.62
N ASN A 89 10.09 -7.05 -4.62
CA ASN A 89 9.13 -8.14 -4.45
C ASN A 89 7.78 -7.89 -5.14
N GLY A 90 7.63 -6.76 -5.82
CA GLY A 90 6.36 -6.30 -6.38
C GLY A 90 5.33 -5.90 -5.33
N VAL A 91 5.60 -6.12 -4.05
CA VAL A 91 4.81 -5.66 -2.91
C VAL A 91 5.70 -5.19 -1.77
N HIS A 92 5.30 -4.09 -1.14
CA HIS A 92 6.00 -3.53 0.01
C HIS A 92 5.00 -3.02 1.06
N SER A 93 5.33 -3.20 2.34
CA SER A 93 4.49 -2.78 3.47
C SER A 93 5.15 -1.64 4.23
N PHE A 94 4.38 -0.62 4.57
CA PHE A 94 4.84 0.57 5.28
C PHE A 94 3.95 0.85 6.50
N ALA A 95 4.47 1.63 7.46
CA ALA A 95 3.73 2.10 8.64
C ALA A 95 3.04 0.98 9.44
N LYS A 96 3.76 -0.09 9.80
CA LYS A 96 3.19 -1.30 10.45
C LYS A 96 2.09 -1.96 9.62
N THR A 97 2.30 -2.05 8.32
CA THR A 97 1.36 -2.64 7.35
C THR A 97 0.01 -1.91 7.27
N GLN A 98 0.02 -0.61 7.57
CA GLN A 98 -1.11 0.30 7.31
C GLN A 98 -1.16 0.77 5.86
N VAL A 99 -0.03 0.71 5.15
CA VAL A 99 0.06 0.96 3.71
C VAL A 99 0.68 -0.26 3.03
N VAL A 100 0.07 -0.70 1.94
CA VAL A 100 0.62 -1.73 1.06
C VAL A 100 0.78 -1.15 -0.34
N THR A 101 2.02 -1.11 -0.82
CA THR A 101 2.38 -0.75 -2.19
C THR A 101 2.38 -2.01 -3.04
N VAL A 102 1.58 -2.03 -4.12
CA VAL A 102 1.55 -3.09 -5.13
C VAL A 102 2.14 -2.61 -6.45
N PHE A 103 2.93 -3.45 -7.10
CA PHE A 103 3.54 -3.16 -8.39
C PHE A 103 3.38 -4.37 -9.31
N SER A 104 2.58 -4.21 -10.36
CA SER A 104 2.08 -5.33 -11.17
C SER A 104 2.91 -5.64 -12.42
N CYS A 105 4.03 -4.96 -12.64
CA CYS A 105 4.94 -5.20 -13.76
C CYS A 105 6.24 -5.81 -13.24
N SER A 106 6.60 -7.02 -13.68
CA SER A 106 7.91 -7.61 -13.39
C SER A 106 8.96 -7.12 -14.39
N ASP A 107 10.24 -7.15 -14.00
CA ASP A 107 11.36 -6.68 -14.83
C ASP A 107 11.13 -5.27 -15.38
N TYR A 108 10.66 -4.36 -14.52
CA TYR A 108 10.30 -3.00 -14.92
C TYR A 108 11.48 -2.32 -15.63
N SER A 109 11.17 -1.71 -16.78
CA SER A 109 12.14 -1.08 -17.67
C SER A 109 13.30 -1.99 -18.12
N GLY A 110 13.19 -3.32 -17.95
CA GLY A 110 14.22 -4.30 -18.30
C GLY A 110 15.45 -4.33 -17.39
N ILE A 111 15.47 -3.54 -16.30
CA ILE A 111 16.67 -3.30 -15.49
C ILE A 111 16.44 -3.62 -14.00
N GLU A 112 15.24 -3.37 -13.48
CA GLU A 112 14.95 -3.48 -12.04
C GLU A 112 14.98 -4.92 -11.50
N LYS A 113 14.77 -5.91 -12.39
CA LYS A 113 14.64 -7.35 -12.05
C LYS A 113 13.63 -7.62 -10.93
N ASN A 114 12.63 -6.75 -10.79
CA ASN A 114 11.62 -6.85 -9.75
C ASN A 114 10.56 -7.90 -10.09
N LYS A 115 9.91 -8.42 -9.05
CA LYS A 115 8.75 -9.31 -9.16
C LYS A 115 7.46 -8.51 -9.40
N CYS A 116 6.39 -9.21 -9.80
CA CYS A 116 5.03 -8.68 -9.87
C CYS A 116 4.26 -9.04 -8.59
N GLY A 117 3.65 -8.06 -7.91
CA GLY A 117 2.98 -8.29 -6.64
C GLY A 117 1.51 -7.89 -6.64
N PRO A 118 0.59 -8.74 -7.15
CA PRO A 118 -0.84 -8.48 -7.04
C PRO A 118 -1.34 -8.71 -5.60
N LEU A 119 -2.39 -7.97 -5.23
CA LEU A 119 -3.13 -8.11 -3.97
C LEU A 119 -4.57 -8.51 -4.29
N GLN A 120 -5.06 -9.55 -3.61
CA GLN A 120 -6.42 -10.04 -3.76
C GLN A 120 -7.18 -9.88 -2.44
N VAL A 121 -8.29 -9.15 -2.47
CA VAL A 121 -9.27 -9.13 -1.38
C VAL A 121 -10.20 -10.32 -1.59
N LYS A 122 -10.02 -11.39 -0.81
CA LYS A 122 -10.76 -12.67 -0.96
C LYS A 122 -12.12 -12.63 -0.26
N THR A 123 -12.16 -12.02 0.91
CA THR A 123 -13.40 -11.71 1.64
C THR A 123 -13.28 -10.29 2.21
N LEU A 124 -14.31 -9.78 2.90
CA LEU A 124 -14.23 -8.47 3.55
C LEU A 124 -13.01 -8.30 4.46
N ASN A 125 -12.50 -9.39 5.05
CA ASN A 125 -11.41 -9.34 6.02
C ASN A 125 -10.17 -10.14 5.60
N GLU A 126 -10.22 -10.99 4.57
CA GLU A 126 -9.08 -11.83 4.15
C GLU A 126 -8.42 -11.25 2.92
N ILE A 127 -7.11 -10.97 3.01
CA ILE A 127 -6.29 -10.45 1.93
C ILE A 127 -5.16 -11.43 1.62
N ASN A 128 -5.02 -11.80 0.35
CA ASN A 128 -3.86 -12.52 -0.15
C ASN A 128 -2.93 -11.55 -0.85
N ILE A 129 -1.65 -11.58 -0.48
CA ILE A 129 -0.59 -10.82 -1.12
C ILE A 129 0.32 -11.80 -1.84
N TYR A 130 0.58 -11.57 -3.11
CA TYR A 130 1.42 -12.42 -3.94
C TYR A 130 2.73 -11.73 -4.31
N SER A 131 3.75 -12.53 -4.60
CA SER A 131 4.99 -12.09 -5.22
C SER A 131 5.37 -13.10 -6.31
N LEU A 132 5.28 -12.66 -7.56
CA LEU A 132 5.32 -13.50 -8.75
C LEU A 132 6.59 -13.24 -9.55
N THR A 133 7.30 -14.31 -9.91
CA THR A 133 8.44 -14.28 -10.83
C THR A 133 8.22 -15.28 -11.95
N LYS A 134 8.60 -14.94 -13.18
CA LYS A 134 8.57 -15.89 -14.29
C LYS A 134 9.50 -17.06 -14.01
N SER A 135 9.02 -18.28 -14.21
CA SER A 135 9.82 -19.50 -14.09
C SER A 135 9.41 -20.51 -15.16
N GLY A 136 10.29 -20.74 -16.14
CA GLY A 136 10.00 -21.63 -17.27
C GLY A 136 8.73 -21.22 -18.02
N SER A 137 7.75 -22.13 -18.10
CA SER A 137 6.43 -21.92 -18.71
C SER A 137 5.36 -21.37 -17.74
N GLY A 138 5.70 -21.13 -16.47
CA GLY A 138 4.76 -20.68 -15.43
C GLY A 138 5.32 -19.57 -14.53
N PHE A 139 4.79 -19.48 -13.31
CA PHE A 139 5.18 -18.51 -12.30
C PHE A 139 5.64 -19.20 -11.02
N LEU A 140 6.76 -18.75 -10.45
CA LEU A 140 7.04 -18.96 -9.03
C LEU A 140 6.21 -17.97 -8.23
N GLN A 141 5.50 -18.48 -7.24
CA GLN A 141 4.54 -17.71 -6.45
C GLN A 141 4.86 -17.87 -4.97
N ASP A 142 5.32 -16.79 -4.36
CA ASP A 142 5.26 -16.62 -2.92
C ASP A 142 3.92 -15.94 -2.58
N SER A 143 3.28 -16.34 -1.48
CA SER A 143 2.07 -15.65 -1.02
C SER A 143 1.97 -15.61 0.49
N VAL A 144 1.43 -14.50 0.99
CA VAL A 144 1.15 -14.29 2.40
C VAL A 144 -0.34 -14.00 2.56
N ARG A 145 -0.96 -14.65 3.54
CA ARG A 145 -2.34 -14.40 3.93
C ARG A 145 -2.36 -13.44 5.11
N MET A 146 -3.08 -12.35 4.92
CA MET A 146 -3.24 -11.26 5.88
C MET A 146 -4.73 -11.06 6.17
N MET A 147 -5.02 -10.36 7.25
CA MET A 147 -6.39 -10.05 7.62
C MET A 147 -6.57 -8.64 8.15
N LEU A 148 -7.74 -8.08 7.86
CA LEU A 148 -8.28 -6.89 8.51
C LEU A 148 -9.05 -7.35 9.75
N THR A 149 -8.50 -7.02 10.93
CA THR A 149 -9.14 -7.34 12.21
C THR A 149 -10.02 -6.18 12.64
N PRO A 150 -11.29 -6.39 13.03
CA PRO A 150 -12.17 -5.31 13.50
C PRO A 150 -11.53 -4.51 14.65
N GLY A 151 -11.53 -3.18 14.53
CA GLY A 151 -10.96 -2.27 15.53
C GLY A 151 -9.43 -2.12 15.47
N HIS A 152 -8.76 -2.76 14.50
CA HIS A 152 -7.31 -2.63 14.28
C HIS A 152 -7.03 -1.85 12.98
N ILE A 153 -6.01 -0.99 12.98
CA ILE A 153 -5.54 -0.30 11.77
C ILE A 153 -4.25 -0.99 11.32
N GLY A 154 -4.21 -1.37 10.04
CA GLY A 154 -3.17 -2.19 9.44
C GLY A 154 -3.59 -3.64 9.26
N LEU A 155 -2.80 -4.37 8.48
CA LEU A 155 -2.98 -5.79 8.27
C LEU A 155 -2.20 -6.63 9.27
N GLU A 156 -2.85 -7.69 9.76
CA GLU A 156 -2.23 -8.70 10.61
C GLU A 156 -2.03 -10.01 9.84
N PRO A 157 -0.97 -10.79 10.15
CA PRO A 157 -0.82 -12.13 9.60
C PRO A 157 -2.01 -13.01 9.95
N TYR A 158 -2.54 -13.73 8.97
CA TYR A 158 -3.61 -14.70 9.20
C TYR A 158 -3.10 -15.83 10.12
N ARG A 159 -3.52 -15.83 11.38
CA ARG A 159 -3.23 -16.93 12.33
C ARG A 159 -4.38 -17.91 12.33
N MET A 160 -4.13 -19.14 11.89
CA MET A 160 -5.04 -20.24 12.19
C MET A 160 -5.07 -20.45 13.71
N LYS A 161 -6.27 -20.54 14.32
CA LYS A 161 -6.39 -21.08 15.68
C LYS A 161 -5.71 -22.45 15.67
N LYS A 162 -4.64 -22.62 16.46
CA LYS A 162 -3.91 -23.89 16.54
C LYS A 162 -4.88 -24.99 16.98
N SER A 163 -5.26 -25.85 16.05
CA SER A 163 -5.35 -27.27 16.35
C SER A 163 -3.93 -27.73 16.71
N SER A 164 -3.77 -28.46 17.80
CA SER A 164 -2.49 -28.90 18.33
C SER A 164 -1.77 -29.84 17.35
N SER A 165 -0.98 -29.31 16.41
CA SER A 165 0.28 -29.91 15.94
C SER A 165 0.96 -29.07 14.84
N GLN A 166 2.28 -28.93 15.01
CA GLN A 166 3.32 -28.50 14.07
C GLN A 166 3.52 -26.99 13.80
N THR A 167 4.68 -26.56 14.27
CA THR A 167 5.32 -25.25 14.12
C THR A 167 6.18 -25.24 12.86
N ARG A 168 6.00 -24.25 11.98
CA ARG A 168 7.07 -23.72 11.14
C ARG A 168 6.82 -22.22 10.93
N ALA A 169 7.70 -21.39 11.48
CA ALA A 169 7.68 -19.95 11.30
C ALA A 169 8.23 -19.60 9.92
N MET A 170 7.53 -18.75 9.17
CA MET A 170 8.00 -18.18 7.91
C MET A 170 8.30 -16.70 8.17
N THR A 171 9.59 -16.34 8.14
CA THR A 171 10.11 -14.99 8.34
C THR A 171 10.30 -14.35 6.97
N PHE A 172 9.47 -13.39 6.58
CA PHE A 172 9.67 -12.60 5.35
C PHE A 172 9.37 -11.10 5.50
N LEU A 173 9.20 -10.57 6.72
CA LEU A 173 8.77 -9.17 6.92
C LEU A 173 9.67 -8.31 7.82
N THR A 174 10.95 -8.64 7.97
CA THR A 174 11.88 -7.72 8.67
C THR A 174 13.20 -7.59 7.92
N THR A 175 13.29 -6.56 7.10
CA THR A 175 14.57 -5.89 6.82
C THR A 175 14.33 -4.40 6.98
N THR A 176 14.49 -3.93 8.21
CA THR A 176 14.94 -2.56 8.49
C THR A 176 16.42 -2.51 8.11
N THR A 177 16.79 -1.59 7.23
CA THR A 177 18.15 -1.03 7.19
C THR A 177 18.17 0.22 8.05
#